data_AF-A0A9X3DFT1-F1
#
_entry.id   AF-A0A9X3DFT1-F1
#
_cell.length_a   1.000
_cell.length_b   1.000
_cell.length_c   1.000
_cell.angle_alpha   90.00
_cell.angle_beta   90.00
_cell.angle_gamma   90.00
#
_symmetry.space_group_name_H-M   'P 1'
#
loop_
_entity.id
_entity.type
_entity.pdbx_description
1 polymer ?
#
loop_
_entity_poly.entity_id
_entity_poly.type
_entity_poly.pdbx_seq_one_letter_code
_entity_poly.pdbx_strand_id
1 'polypeptide(L)'
;MSSNAKKIFLAITIIVPMIIYCYIYYKPIIQNAPFRKADFVSMQFSYGLTDTLENNYDSKTGVYQYVNNRDSVITKKFFLKSDDILYMHRKANEIGLWNFPDTIGQKSAKSKLVPRYDITFNYKEKSKHVVIFGDFDGNPKLLDAAVQMRKVIQETLNQAEIRSGK
;
A
#
# COMPACT_ATOMS: atom_id res chain seq x y z
N MET A 1 -40.26 22.65 -30.55
CA MET A 1 -39.16 23.03 -29.62
C MET A 1 -38.60 24.38 -30.03
N SER A 2 -38.51 25.33 -29.09
CA SER A 2 -37.91 26.65 -29.36
C SER A 2 -36.40 26.53 -29.64
N SER A 3 -35.83 27.48 -30.38
CA SER A 3 -34.38 27.53 -30.71
C SER A 3 -33.50 27.45 -29.46
N ASN A 4 -33.93 28.11 -28.38
CA ASN A 4 -33.24 28.11 -27.09
C ASN A 4 -33.22 26.71 -26.44
N ALA A 5 -34.32 25.96 -26.51
CA ALA A 5 -34.38 24.60 -25.98
C ALA A 5 -33.42 23.64 -26.72
N LYS A 6 -33.27 23.80 -28.05
CA LYS A 6 -32.33 22.98 -28.84
C LYS A 6 -30.87 23.27 -28.48
N LYS A 7 -30.51 24.53 -28.26
CA LYS A 7 -29.15 24.94 -27.84
C LYS A 7 -28.81 24.40 -26.45
N ILE A 8 -29.74 24.49 -25.50
CA ILE A 8 -29.56 23.96 -24.14
C ILE A 8 -29.42 22.44 -24.18
N PHE A 9 -30.27 21.75 -24.94
CA PHE A 9 -30.19 20.30 -25.09
C PHE A 9 -28.83 19.86 -25.65
N LEU A 10 -28.36 20.50 -26.72
CA LEU A 10 -27.06 20.21 -27.33
C LEU A 10 -25.90 20.41 -26.34
N ALA A 11 -25.91 21.53 -25.61
CA ALA A 11 -24.91 21.82 -24.59
C ALA A 11 -24.89 20.76 -23.48
N ILE A 12 -26.06 20.36 -22.97
CA ILE A 12 -26.18 19.33 -21.93
C ILE A 12 -25.67 17.97 -22.43
N THR A 13 -26.00 17.58 -23.67
CA THR A 13 -25.55 16.29 -24.23
C THR A 13 -24.04 16.18 -24.41
N ILE A 14 -23.31 17.30 -24.47
CA ILE A 14 -21.85 17.32 -24.54
C ILE A 14 -21.24 17.45 -23.14
N ILE A 15 -21.76 18.37 -22.33
CA ILE A 15 -21.20 18.70 -21.02
C ILE A 15 -21.45 17.57 -20.01
N VAL A 16 -22.63 16.94 -20.00
CA VAL A 16 -22.97 15.92 -18.99
C VAL A 16 -22.08 14.67 -19.13
N PRO A 17 -21.89 14.05 -20.31
CA PRO A 17 -20.97 12.93 -20.45
C PRO A 17 -19.53 13.30 -20.09
N MET A 18 -19.08 14.51 -20.43
CA MET A 18 -17.76 15.02 -20.05
C MET A 18 -17.60 15.10 -18.52
N ILE A 19 -18.58 15.67 -17.82
CA ILE A 19 -18.54 15.76 -16.34
C ILE A 19 -18.59 14.38 -15.70
N ILE A 20 -19.44 13.46 -16.20
CA ILE A 20 -19.51 12.08 -15.71
C ILE A 20 -18.16 11.37 -15.89
N TYR A 21 -17.54 11.52 -17.06
CA TYR A 21 -16.22 10.95 -17.34
C TYR A 21 -15.16 11.51 -16.37
N CYS A 22 -15.10 12.83 -16.21
CA CYS A 22 -14.20 13.46 -15.25
C CYS A 22 -14.46 12.96 -13.82
N TYR A 23 -15.72 12.85 -13.40
CA TYR A 23 -16.04 12.36 -12.06
C TYR A 23 -15.56 10.92 -11.85
N ILE A 24 -15.86 10.01 -12.77
CA ILE A 24 -15.44 8.59 -12.66
C ILE A 24 -13.91 8.48 -12.64
N TYR A 25 -13.23 9.24 -13.50
CA TYR A 25 -11.77 9.19 -13.63
C TYR A 25 -11.04 9.83 -12.44
N TYR A 26 -11.49 11.01 -11.99
CA TYR A 26 -10.81 11.77 -10.94
C TYR A 26 -11.26 11.42 -9.53
N LYS A 27 -12.42 10.77 -9.33
CA LYS A 27 -12.89 10.36 -7.99
C LYS A 27 -11.85 9.54 -7.22
N PRO A 28 -11.21 8.49 -7.78
CA PRO A 28 -10.15 7.77 -7.08
C PRO A 28 -8.95 8.65 -6.75
N ILE A 29 -8.58 9.57 -7.66
CA ILE A 29 -7.46 10.49 -7.47
C ILE A 29 -7.74 11.45 -6.30
N ILE A 30 -8.94 12.01 -6.21
CA ILE A 30 -9.36 12.91 -5.13
C ILE A 30 -9.44 12.15 -3.80
N GLN A 31 -9.94 10.92 -3.80
CA GLN A 31 -9.98 10.07 -2.60
C GLN A 31 -8.59 9.62 -2.12
N ASN A 32 -7.64 9.50 -3.06
CA ASN A 32 -6.24 9.14 -2.82
C ASN A 32 -5.31 10.35 -2.61
N ALA A 33 -5.82 11.56 -2.84
CA ALA A 33 -5.12 12.82 -2.61
C ALA A 33 -4.56 13.07 -1.19
N PRO A 34 -5.05 12.45 -0.10
CA PRO A 34 -4.43 12.58 1.22
C PRO A 34 -3.11 11.82 1.35
N PHE A 35 -2.83 10.88 0.44
CA PHE A 35 -1.56 10.16 0.42
C PHE A 35 -0.54 10.94 -0.40
N ARG A 36 -0.04 12.05 0.14
CA ARG A 36 1.05 12.82 -0.47
C ARG A 36 2.37 12.43 0.17
N LYS A 37 3.43 12.24 -0.62
CA LYS A 37 4.79 12.01 -0.06
C LYS A 37 5.17 13.05 0.99
N ALA A 38 4.83 14.32 0.79
CA ALA A 38 5.16 15.42 1.71
C ALA A 38 4.53 15.26 3.11
N ASP A 39 3.50 14.42 3.21
CA ASP A 39 2.79 14.13 4.45
C ASP A 39 3.13 12.76 5.00
N PHE A 40 4.10 12.04 4.41
CA PHE A 40 4.55 10.75 4.92
C PHE A 40 5.16 10.93 6.32
N VAL A 41 4.72 10.10 7.27
CA VAL A 41 5.19 10.11 8.66
C VAL A 41 6.00 8.84 8.93
N SER A 42 5.42 7.67 8.65
CA SER A 42 6.10 6.40 8.85
C SER A 42 5.48 5.29 8.00
N MET A 43 6.27 4.27 7.73
CA MET A 43 5.87 2.95 7.28
C MET A 43 6.26 1.92 8.34
N GLN A 44 5.33 1.01 8.62
CA GLN A 44 5.55 -0.18 9.42
C GLN A 44 5.31 -1.41 8.55
N PHE A 45 6.20 -2.38 8.67
CA PHE A 45 6.10 -3.63 7.94
C PHE A 45 6.39 -4.79 8.88
N SER A 46 5.42 -5.68 9.04
CA SER A 46 5.55 -6.84 9.92
C SER A 46 5.16 -8.11 9.19
N TYR A 47 5.86 -9.21 9.43
CA TYR A 47 5.56 -10.48 8.79
C TYR A 47 5.97 -11.69 9.64
N GLY A 48 5.25 -12.79 9.46
CA GLY A 48 5.47 -14.03 10.21
C GLY A 48 4.65 -15.19 9.64
N LEU A 49 4.99 -16.41 10.05
CA LEU A 49 4.28 -17.64 9.65
C LEU A 49 2.97 -17.85 10.44
N THR A 50 2.76 -17.12 11.54
CA THR A 50 1.57 -17.25 12.40
C THR A 50 1.09 -15.86 12.90
N ASP A 51 0.21 -15.82 13.90
CA ASP A 51 -0.16 -14.57 14.60
C ASP A 51 1.06 -13.89 15.28
N THR A 52 2.18 -14.62 15.45
CA THR A 52 3.46 -14.02 15.86
C THR A 52 4.12 -13.36 14.65
N LEU A 53 3.90 -12.04 14.51
CA LEU A 53 4.62 -11.21 13.54
C LEU A 53 6.02 -10.90 14.07
N GLU A 54 6.87 -11.92 14.12
CA GLU A 54 8.19 -11.89 14.74
C GLU A 54 9.18 -10.97 14.02
N ASN A 55 8.95 -10.78 12.72
CA ASN A 55 9.72 -9.85 11.91
C ASN A 55 8.96 -8.53 11.81
N ASN A 56 9.60 -7.43 12.17
CA ASN A 56 9.01 -6.11 12.14
C ASN A 56 10.02 -5.04 11.73
N TYR A 57 9.53 -4.01 11.08
CA TYR A 57 10.25 -2.80 10.75
C TYR A 57 9.41 -1.58 11.08
N ASP A 58 10.00 -0.58 11.71
CA ASP A 58 9.41 0.74 11.84
C ASP A 58 10.38 1.81 11.31
N SER A 59 9.99 2.47 10.21
CA SER A 59 10.79 3.53 9.59
C SER A 59 10.98 4.79 10.45
N LYS A 60 10.12 5.02 11.46
CA LYS A 60 10.24 6.16 12.39
C LYS A 60 11.36 5.94 13.39
N THR A 61 11.49 4.71 13.91
CA THR A 61 12.54 4.35 14.88
C THR A 61 13.78 3.79 14.20
N GLY A 62 13.64 3.32 12.97
CA GLY A 62 14.63 2.60 12.19
C GLY A 62 14.90 1.18 12.68
N VAL A 63 14.11 0.68 13.65
CA VAL A 63 14.33 -0.66 14.22
C VAL A 63 13.81 -1.71 13.25
N TYR A 64 14.69 -2.64 12.89
CA TYR A 64 14.38 -3.84 12.12
C TYR A 64 14.68 -5.07 12.96
N GLN A 65 13.64 -5.83 13.29
CA GLN A 65 13.76 -7.10 13.99
C GLN A 65 13.39 -8.23 13.04
N TYR A 66 14.18 -9.30 13.01
CA TYR A 66 13.84 -10.50 12.26
C TYR A 66 14.43 -11.76 12.90
N VAL A 67 13.81 -12.92 12.65
CA VAL A 67 14.32 -14.22 13.07
C VAL A 67 15.20 -14.79 11.98
N ASN A 68 16.41 -15.22 12.33
CA ASN A 68 17.33 -15.85 11.40
C ASN A 68 17.11 -17.37 11.28
N ASN A 69 17.83 -18.02 10.37
CA ASN A 69 17.75 -19.47 10.16
C ASN A 69 18.20 -20.34 11.35
N ARG A 70 18.62 -19.74 12.46
CA ARG A 70 19.04 -20.40 13.71
C ARG A 70 18.08 -20.09 14.85
N ASP A 71 16.85 -19.70 14.52
CA ASP A 71 15.80 -19.29 15.47
C ASP A 71 16.22 -18.18 16.44
N SER A 72 17.22 -17.38 16.05
CA SER A 72 17.70 -16.25 16.86
C SER A 72 17.09 -14.96 16.36
N VAL A 73 16.58 -14.14 17.29
CA VAL A 73 16.08 -12.79 17.00
C VAL A 73 17.27 -11.86 16.79
N ILE A 74 17.35 -11.28 15.60
CA ILE A 74 18.33 -10.26 15.23
C ILE A 74 17.64 -8.91 15.21
N THR A 75 18.22 -7.93 15.89
CA THR A 75 17.77 -6.54 15.85
C THR A 75 18.83 -5.68 15.18
N LYS A 76 18.43 -4.91 14.17
CA LYS A 76 19.25 -3.93 13.46
C LYS A 76 18.59 -2.57 13.51
N LYS A 77 19.38 -1.52 13.33
CA LYS A 77 18.88 -0.15 13.27
C LYS A 77 19.36 0.53 12.01
N PHE A 78 18.43 0.85 11.11
CA PHE A 78 18.69 1.60 9.89
C PHE A 78 17.47 2.42 9.46
N PHE A 79 17.74 3.56 8.84
CA PHE A 79 16.71 4.48 8.36
C PHE A 79 16.60 4.43 6.84
N LEU A 80 15.37 4.59 6.35
CA LEU A 80 15.09 4.79 4.93
C LEU A 80 15.47 6.20 4.52
N LYS A 81 16.09 6.34 3.34
CA LYS A 81 16.33 7.65 2.72
C LYS A 81 15.04 8.19 2.13
N SER A 82 15.02 9.49 1.85
CA SER A 82 13.89 10.11 1.16
C SER A 82 13.60 9.47 -0.20
N ASP A 83 14.62 8.96 -0.90
CA ASP A 83 14.46 8.30 -2.20
C ASP A 83 13.82 6.91 -2.07
N ASP A 84 14.19 6.17 -1.03
CA ASP A 84 13.57 4.87 -0.71
C ASP A 84 12.07 5.06 -0.43
N ILE A 85 11.73 6.08 0.37
CA ILE A 85 10.35 6.46 0.69
C ILE A 85 9.60 6.90 -0.58
N LEU A 86 10.24 7.72 -1.43
CA LEU A 86 9.66 8.17 -2.70
C LEU A 86 9.38 7.00 -3.64
N TYR A 87 10.30 6.05 -3.72
CA TYR A 87 10.17 4.86 -4.55
C TYR A 87 8.99 4.00 -4.11
N MET A 88 8.91 3.66 -2.83
CA MET A 88 7.78 2.90 -2.28
C MET A 88 6.45 3.63 -2.46
N HIS A 89 6.42 4.94 -2.22
CA HIS A 89 5.22 5.76 -2.39
C HIS A 89 4.73 5.76 -3.85
N ARG A 90 5.64 5.92 -4.82
CA ARG A 90 5.31 5.84 -6.25
C ARG A 90 4.77 4.47 -6.63
N LYS A 91 5.38 3.39 -6.11
CA LYS A 91 4.91 2.03 -6.35
C LYS A 91 3.54 1.77 -5.73
N ALA A 92 3.28 2.28 -4.53
CA ALA A 92 1.96 2.21 -3.90
C ALA A 92 0.88 2.92 -4.73
N ASN A 93 1.20 4.08 -5.34
CA ASN A 93 0.30 4.77 -6.26
C ASN A 93 0.05 3.97 -7.54
N GLU A 94 1.11 3.46 -8.18
CA GLU A 94 1.04 2.68 -9.44
C GLU A 94 0.17 1.43 -9.29
N ILE A 95 0.33 0.73 -8.16
CA ILE A 95 -0.38 -0.52 -7.86
C ILE A 95 -1.80 -0.24 -7.33
N GLY A 96 -2.10 1.00 -6.95
CA GLY A 96 -3.40 1.37 -6.39
C GLY A 96 -3.63 0.88 -4.96
N LEU A 97 -2.55 0.78 -4.16
CA LEU A 97 -2.56 0.30 -2.77
C LEU A 97 -3.63 0.97 -1.90
N TRP A 98 -3.88 2.26 -2.16
CA TRP A 98 -4.85 3.06 -1.40
C TRP A 98 -6.29 2.57 -1.53
N ASN A 99 -6.59 1.86 -2.63
CA ASN A 99 -7.90 1.28 -2.91
C ASN A 99 -8.02 -0.17 -2.44
N PHE A 100 -6.95 -0.76 -1.88
CA PHE A 100 -7.01 -2.13 -1.40
C PHE A 100 -8.01 -2.26 -0.27
N PRO A 101 -8.67 -3.42 -0.10
CA PRO A 101 -9.35 -3.72 1.16
C PRO A 101 -8.32 -3.76 2.29
N ASP A 102 -8.78 -3.61 3.53
CA ASP A 102 -7.89 -3.67 4.69
C ASP A 102 -7.33 -5.08 4.92
N THR A 103 -8.00 -6.11 4.38
CA THR A 103 -7.58 -7.50 4.43
C THR A 103 -7.66 -8.14 3.05
N ILE A 104 -6.57 -8.76 2.62
CA ILE A 104 -6.43 -9.57 1.41
C ILE A 104 -6.16 -10.99 1.87
N GLY A 105 -7.20 -11.80 1.93
CA GLY A 105 -7.15 -13.13 2.57
C GLY A 105 -8.38 -13.38 3.41
N GLN A 106 -8.48 -14.59 3.95
CA GLN A 106 -9.47 -14.91 4.97
C GLN A 106 -8.73 -15.39 6.21
N LYS A 107 -9.08 -14.82 7.37
CA LYS A 107 -8.62 -15.36 8.66
C LYS A 107 -9.36 -16.66 8.90
N SER A 108 -8.74 -17.79 8.58
CA SER A 108 -9.30 -19.13 8.69
C SER A 108 -8.47 -19.99 9.65
N ALA A 109 -8.96 -21.17 10.03
CA ALA A 109 -8.12 -22.12 10.77
C ALA A 109 -6.84 -22.49 9.99
N LYS A 110 -6.89 -22.46 8.65
CA LYS A 110 -5.74 -22.66 7.77
C LYS A 110 -4.81 -21.44 7.70
N SER A 111 -5.34 -20.23 7.91
CA SER A 111 -4.55 -19.00 7.87
C SER A 111 -3.54 -18.89 9.03
N LYS A 112 -3.67 -19.74 10.06
CA LYS A 112 -2.67 -19.88 11.15
C LYS A 112 -1.39 -20.59 10.71
N LEU A 113 -1.42 -21.26 9.56
CA LEU A 113 -0.32 -22.04 9.00
C LEU A 113 0.30 -21.37 7.77
N VAL A 114 -0.15 -20.17 7.40
CA VAL A 114 0.32 -19.45 6.22
C VAL A 114 0.94 -18.12 6.59
N PRO A 115 1.94 -17.65 5.82
CA PRO A 115 2.56 -16.36 6.06
C PRO A 115 1.53 -15.22 6.05
N ARG A 116 1.63 -14.34 7.04
CA ARG A 116 0.90 -13.08 7.15
C ARG A 116 1.86 -11.91 6.99
N TYR A 117 1.43 -10.90 6.24
CA TYR A 117 2.16 -9.65 6.04
C TYR A 117 1.26 -8.47 6.37
N ASP A 118 1.72 -7.61 7.28
CA ASP A 118 1.03 -6.41 7.71
C ASP A 118 1.83 -5.20 7.22
N ILE A 119 1.18 -4.39 6.39
CA ILE A 119 1.76 -3.19 5.80
C ILE A 119 0.96 -2.00 6.28
N THR A 120 1.61 -1.08 7.01
CA THR A 120 1.01 0.19 7.41
C THR A 120 1.78 1.35 6.83
N PHE A 121 1.09 2.23 6.12
CA PHE A 121 1.59 3.55 5.75
C PHE A 121 0.84 4.61 6.54
N ASN A 122 1.56 5.40 7.33
CA ASN A 122 1.05 6.52 8.10
C ASN A 122 1.44 7.83 7.43
N TYR A 123 0.44 8.68 7.19
CA TYR A 123 0.59 10.05 6.75
C TYR A 123 -0.02 10.98 7.81
N LYS A 124 0.22 12.29 7.71
CA LYS A 124 -0.24 13.28 8.69
C LYS A 124 -1.74 13.20 8.96
N GLU A 125 -2.56 13.03 7.92
CA GLU A 125 -4.02 13.07 8.01
C GLU A 125 -4.69 11.70 7.87
N LYS A 126 -3.98 10.70 7.34
CA LYS A 126 -4.57 9.40 7.00
C LYS A 126 -3.54 8.28 7.10
N SER A 127 -4.02 7.09 7.44
CA SER A 127 -3.23 5.87 7.42
C SER A 127 -3.87 4.83 6.52
N LYS A 128 -3.05 4.00 5.88
CA LYS A 128 -3.50 2.80 5.18
C LYS A 128 -2.83 1.59 5.80
N HIS A 129 -3.66 0.68 6.32
CA HIS A 129 -3.24 -0.61 6.82
C HIS A 129 -3.79 -1.70 5.90
N VAL A 130 -2.92 -2.65 5.52
CA VAL A 130 -3.29 -3.79 4.69
C VAL A 130 -2.67 -5.05 5.30
N VAL A 131 -3.52 -6.03 5.58
CA VAL A 131 -3.13 -7.38 5.99
C VAL A 131 -3.23 -8.32 4.79
N ILE A 132 -2.17 -9.05 4.49
CA ILE A 132 -2.10 -10.01 3.39
C ILE A 132 -1.86 -11.40 3.97
N PHE A 133 -2.77 -12.33 3.71
CA PHE A 133 -2.59 -13.74 4.05
C PHE A 133 -2.12 -14.56 2.84
N GLY A 134 -1.21 -15.50 3.06
CA GLY A 134 -0.67 -16.37 2.02
C GLY A 134 -1.66 -17.37 1.42
N ASP A 135 -2.85 -17.55 2.02
CA ASP A 135 -3.92 -18.44 1.55
C ASP A 135 -5.02 -17.73 0.76
N PHE A 136 -4.77 -16.52 0.27
CA PHE A 136 -5.78 -15.75 -0.45
C PHE A 136 -6.16 -16.40 -1.79
N ASP A 137 -7.40 -16.90 -1.86
CA ASP A 137 -8.04 -17.50 -3.05
C ASP A 137 -9.03 -16.53 -3.72
N GLY A 138 -8.82 -15.22 -3.55
CA GLY A 138 -9.69 -14.18 -4.09
C GLY A 138 -9.25 -13.68 -5.46
N ASN A 139 -9.44 -12.38 -5.72
CA ASN A 139 -9.09 -11.77 -7.00
C ASN A 139 -7.56 -11.88 -7.26
N PRO A 140 -7.11 -12.64 -8.28
CA PRO A 140 -5.68 -12.86 -8.52
C PRO A 140 -4.93 -11.56 -8.83
N LYS A 141 -5.57 -10.58 -9.48
CA LYS A 141 -4.94 -9.27 -9.74
C LYS A 141 -4.64 -8.50 -8.46
N LEU A 142 -5.53 -8.59 -7.46
CA LEU A 142 -5.33 -7.96 -6.16
C LEU A 142 -4.21 -8.68 -5.38
N LEU A 143 -4.13 -10.01 -5.50
CA LEU A 143 -3.04 -10.79 -4.91
C LEU A 143 -1.68 -10.40 -5.52
N ASP A 144 -1.59 -10.39 -6.84
CA ASP A 144 -0.36 -10.04 -7.57
C ASP A 144 0.12 -8.64 -7.19
N ALA A 145 -0.81 -7.69 -7.16
CA ALA A 145 -0.56 -6.31 -6.74
C ALA A 145 -0.03 -6.23 -5.30
N ALA A 146 -0.63 -6.99 -4.37
CA ALA A 146 -0.18 -7.07 -2.98
C ALA A 146 1.20 -7.73 -2.82
N VAL A 147 1.44 -8.83 -3.53
CA VAL A 147 2.73 -9.54 -3.57
C VAL A 147 3.82 -8.65 -4.15
N GLN A 148 3.51 -7.88 -5.20
CA GLN A 148 4.43 -6.91 -5.78
C GLN A 148 4.79 -5.82 -4.78
N MET A 149 3.82 -5.25 -4.06
CA MET A 149 4.08 -4.24 -3.04
C MET A 149 4.94 -4.80 -1.90
N ARG A 150 4.66 -6.01 -1.42
CA ARG A 150 5.49 -6.70 -0.42
C ARG A 150 6.94 -6.82 -0.89
N LYS A 151 7.15 -7.27 -2.13
CA LYS A 151 8.49 -7.43 -2.72
C LYS A 151 9.24 -6.10 -2.77
N VAL A 152 8.57 -5.02 -3.19
CA VAL A 152 9.15 -3.67 -3.21
C VAL A 152 9.62 -3.24 -1.82
N ILE A 153 8.82 -3.47 -0.78
CA ILE A 153 9.20 -3.13 0.60
C ILE A 153 10.42 -3.94 1.03
N GLN A 154 10.39 -5.27 0.85
CA GLN A 154 11.49 -6.15 1.25
C GLN A 154 12.80 -5.81 0.54
N GLU A 155 12.77 -5.57 -0.77
CA GLU A 155 13.94 -5.13 -1.53
C GLU A 155 14.48 -3.80 -1.02
N THR A 156 13.59 -2.84 -0.73
CA THR A 156 13.97 -1.53 -0.19
C THR A 156 14.64 -1.66 1.18
N LEU A 157 14.10 -2.49 2.07
CA LEU A 157 14.67 -2.76 3.39
C LEU A 157 16.05 -3.41 3.28
N ASN A 158 16.19 -4.43 2.42
CA ASN A 158 17.48 -5.10 2.20
C ASN A 158 18.54 -4.13 1.68
N GLN A 159 18.20 -3.26 0.72
CA GLN A 159 19.13 -2.26 0.21
C GLN A 159 19.51 -1.22 1.27
N ALA A 160 18.55 -0.78 2.09
CA ALA A 160 18.81 0.15 3.19
C ALA A 160 19.70 -0.47 4.27
N GLU A 161 19.49 -1.75 4.58
CA GLU A 161 20.31 -2.52 5.51
C GLU A 161 21.75 -2.68 5.01
N ILE A 162 21.95 -3.16 3.77
CA ILE A 162 23.28 -3.31 3.15
C ILE A 162 24.06 -1.99 3.18
N ARG A 163 23.37 -0.89 2.90
CA ARG A 163 23.95 0.46 2.91
C ARG A 163 24.35 0.93 4.31
N SER A 164 23.64 0.49 5.34
CA SER A 164 23.88 0.88 6.74
C SER A 164 24.87 -0.04 7.47
N GLY A 165 25.13 -1.23 6.92
CA GLY A 165 26.16 -2.16 7.39
C GLY A 165 27.57 -1.87 6.86
N LYS A 166 27.76 -0.77 6.13
CA LYS A 166 29.07 -0.18 5.82
C LYS A 166 29.43 0.86 6.87
#